data_AF-A0AAQ1G636-F1
#
_entry.id   AF-A0AAQ1G636-F1
#
_cell.length_a   1.000
_cell.length_b   1.000
_cell.length_c   1.000
_cell.angle_alpha   90.00
_cell.angle_beta   90.00
_cell.angle_gamma   90.00
#
_symmetry.space_group_name_H-M   'P 1'
#
loop_
_entity.id
_entity.type
_entity.pdbx_description
1 polymer ?
#
loop_
_entity_poly.entity_id
_entity_poly.type
_entity_poly.pdbx_seq_one_letter_code
_entity_poly.pdbx_strand_id
1 'polypeptide(L)'
;MTEPTTLTAIHYLGAAILVLIVLLAIACWWAYDAFERGSSMGRAELSKLRAGMNSANRNNNDLRRETVSLKNQLERTKSDYAQALEQQQLNHEQELQALRANLTPLSERDISTIGKMAEKLNLAANALHATGSFKESREAKNLASSGFRIVDDLTRARATQEAA
;
A
#
# COMPACT_ATOMS: atom_id res chain seq x y z
N MET A 1 76.89 -84.80 -21.92
CA MET A 1 76.71 -83.58 -21.11
C MET A 1 77.52 -82.47 -21.76
N THR A 2 76.86 -81.62 -22.55
CA THR A 2 77.39 -80.33 -23.01
C THR A 2 76.20 -79.40 -23.24
N GLU A 3 76.22 -78.25 -22.58
CA GLU A 3 75.07 -77.43 -22.21
C GLU A 3 74.65 -76.42 -23.31
N PRO A 4 73.36 -76.39 -23.70
CA PRO A 4 72.78 -75.29 -24.46
C PRO A 4 72.01 -74.35 -23.51
N THR A 5 72.69 -73.74 -22.54
CA THR A 5 72.01 -73.03 -21.43
C THR A 5 72.11 -71.51 -21.50
N THR A 6 73.07 -70.94 -22.26
CA THR A 6 73.37 -69.50 -22.20
C THR A 6 72.71 -68.67 -23.29
N LEU A 7 72.70 -69.13 -24.55
CA LEU A 7 72.13 -68.37 -25.67
C LEU A 7 70.60 -68.25 -25.57
N THR A 8 69.90 -69.33 -25.21
CA THR A 8 68.45 -69.34 -25.01
C THR A 8 68.05 -68.45 -23.83
N ALA A 9 68.79 -68.51 -22.72
CA ALA A 9 68.57 -67.65 -21.56
C ALA A 9 68.68 -66.15 -21.88
N ILE A 10 69.63 -65.74 -22.73
CA ILE A 10 69.79 -64.34 -23.16
C ILE A 10 68.58 -63.87 -24.00
N HIS A 11 68.05 -64.73 -24.87
CA HIS A 11 66.85 -64.39 -25.67
C HIS A 11 65.60 -64.27 -24.78
N TYR A 12 65.43 -65.17 -23.80
CA TYR A 12 64.32 -65.06 -22.84
C TYR A 12 64.43 -63.82 -21.95
N LEU A 13 65.65 -63.45 -21.53
CA LEU A 13 65.90 -62.22 -20.77
C LEU A 13 65.52 -60.97 -21.59
N GLY A 14 65.93 -60.92 -22.85
CA GLY A 14 65.56 -59.84 -23.77
C GLY A 14 64.05 -59.74 -24.01
N ALA A 15 63.38 -60.88 -24.21
CA ALA A 15 61.93 -60.93 -24.36
C ALA A 15 61.19 -60.47 -23.09
N ALA A 16 61.65 -60.88 -21.90
CA ALA A 16 61.05 -60.47 -20.64
C ALA A 16 61.18 -58.96 -20.40
N ILE A 17 62.33 -58.36 -20.75
CA ILE A 17 62.55 -56.92 -20.66
C ILE A 17 61.61 -56.16 -21.61
N LEU A 18 61.44 -56.63 -22.85
CA LEU A 18 60.51 -56.02 -23.80
C LEU A 18 59.06 -56.08 -23.30
N VAL A 19 58.63 -57.21 -22.73
CA VAL A 19 57.30 -57.34 -22.14
C VAL A 19 57.13 -56.37 -20.98
N LEU A 20 58.13 -56.22 -20.11
CA LEU A 20 58.08 -55.26 -19.01
C LEU A 20 57.99 -53.81 -19.50
N ILE A 21 58.74 -53.44 -20.55
CA ILE A 21 58.66 -52.11 -21.15
C ILE A 21 57.27 -51.84 -21.72
N VAL A 22 56.68 -52.81 -22.42
CA VAL A 22 55.33 -52.67 -22.98
C VAL A 22 54.29 -52.54 -21.87
N LEU A 23 54.39 -53.36 -20.81
CA LEU A 23 53.49 -53.26 -19.66
C LEU A 23 53.64 -51.92 -18.93
N LEU A 24 54.86 -51.42 -18.78
CA LEU A 24 55.12 -50.11 -18.21
C LEU A 24 54.50 -48.99 -19.06
N ALA A 25 54.67 -49.05 -20.38
CA ALA A 25 54.11 -48.07 -21.31
C ALA A 25 52.56 -48.07 -21.26
N ILE A 26 51.94 -49.24 -21.17
CA ILE A 26 50.49 -49.36 -21.00
C ILE A 26 50.09 -48.77 -19.64
N ALA A 27 50.75 -49.14 -18.54
CA ALA A 27 50.43 -48.58 -17.23
C ALA A 27 50.56 -47.04 -17.19
N CYS A 28 51.62 -46.49 -17.81
CA CYS A 28 51.81 -45.05 -17.95
C CYS A 28 50.71 -44.40 -18.80
N TRP A 29 50.28 -45.04 -19.88
CA TRP A 29 49.19 -44.54 -20.73
C TRP A 29 47.87 -44.46 -19.95
N TRP A 30 47.52 -45.51 -19.21
CA TRP A 30 46.29 -45.53 -18.41
C TRP A 30 46.31 -44.52 -17.28
N ALA A 31 47.46 -44.33 -16.62
CA ALA A 31 47.62 -43.30 -15.60
C ALA A 31 47.48 -41.89 -16.18
N TYR A 32 48.04 -41.63 -17.37
CA TYR A 32 47.92 -40.35 -18.06
C TYR A 32 46.48 -40.06 -18.48
N ASP A 33 45.82 -41.03 -19.12
CA ASP A 33 44.42 -40.91 -19.58
C ASP A 33 43.46 -40.70 -18.39
N ALA A 34 43.66 -41.41 -17.27
CA ALA A 34 42.87 -41.20 -16.06
C ALA A 34 43.07 -39.78 -15.47
N PHE A 35 44.30 -39.25 -15.50
CA PHE A 35 44.59 -37.90 -15.05
C PHE A 35 43.99 -36.82 -15.96
N GLU A 36 44.08 -36.99 -17.28
CA GLU A 36 43.52 -36.05 -18.25
C GLU A 36 41.99 -36.02 -18.18
N ARG A 37 41.34 -37.18 -18.06
CA ARG A 37 39.90 -37.28 -17.81
C ARG A 37 39.51 -36.64 -16.48
N GLY A 38 40.24 -36.88 -15.40
CA GLY A 38 39.96 -36.27 -14.10
C GLY A 38 40.11 -34.73 -14.10
N SER A 39 41.16 -34.23 -14.74
CA SER A 39 41.44 -32.79 -14.82
C SER A 39 40.45 -32.02 -15.71
N SER A 40 40.00 -32.63 -16.81
CA SER A 40 38.98 -32.05 -17.70
C SER A 40 37.60 -32.02 -17.05
N MET A 41 37.26 -33.07 -16.29
CA MET A 41 36.01 -33.15 -15.52
C MET A 41 35.94 -32.08 -14.43
N GLY A 42 37.05 -31.87 -13.69
CA GLY A 42 37.15 -30.80 -12.68
C GLY A 42 37.00 -29.39 -13.26
N ARG A 43 37.57 -29.12 -14.45
CA ARG A 43 37.38 -27.83 -15.14
C ARG A 43 35.94 -27.62 -15.63
N ALA A 44 35.30 -28.68 -16.13
CA ALA A 44 33.92 -28.62 -16.58
C ALA A 44 32.97 -28.31 -15.41
N GLU A 45 33.14 -28.96 -14.26
CA GLU A 45 32.34 -28.68 -13.06
C GLU A 45 32.57 -27.26 -12.52
N LEU A 46 33.82 -26.81 -12.45
CA LEU A 46 34.15 -25.43 -12.06
C LEU A 46 33.48 -24.40 -12.99
N SER A 47 33.45 -24.66 -14.30
CA SER A 47 32.80 -23.77 -15.26
C SER A 47 31.28 -23.70 -15.06
N LYS A 48 30.65 -24.85 -14.75
CA LYS A 48 29.20 -24.93 -14.44
C LYS A 48 28.87 -24.21 -13.14
N LEU A 49 29.66 -24.42 -12.08
CA LEU A 49 29.49 -23.71 -10.81
C LEU A 49 29.65 -22.20 -10.98
N ARG A 50 30.65 -21.76 -11.75
CA ARG A 50 30.85 -20.33 -12.05
C ARG A 50 29.69 -19.75 -12.87
N ALA A 51 29.17 -20.49 -13.85
CA ALA A 51 27.99 -20.07 -14.61
C ALA A 51 26.73 -19.98 -13.73
N GLY A 52 26.52 -20.96 -12.85
CA GLY A 52 25.44 -20.97 -11.88
C GLY A 52 25.53 -19.79 -10.90
N MET A 53 26.73 -19.53 -10.36
CA MET A 53 26.98 -18.39 -9.47
C MET A 53 26.77 -17.05 -10.17
N ASN A 54 27.21 -16.91 -11.42
CA ASN A 54 26.97 -15.70 -12.22
C ASN A 54 25.48 -15.48 -12.49
N SER A 55 24.74 -16.55 -12.79
CA SER A 55 23.28 -16.50 -12.98
C SER A 55 22.56 -16.09 -11.69
N ALA A 56 22.91 -16.72 -10.56
CA ALA A 56 22.35 -16.38 -9.26
C ALA A 56 22.63 -14.92 -8.86
N ASN A 57 23.84 -14.42 -9.13
CA ASN A 57 24.19 -13.02 -8.89
C ASN A 57 23.40 -12.04 -9.76
N ARG A 58 23.17 -12.37 -11.04
CA ARG A 58 22.32 -11.55 -11.93
C ARG A 58 20.90 -11.49 -11.38
N ASN A 59 20.32 -12.64 -11.06
CA ASN A 59 18.97 -12.72 -10.50
C ASN A 59 18.85 -11.96 -9.17
N ASN A 60 19.86 -12.04 -8.30
CA ASN A 60 19.87 -11.28 -7.03
C ASN A 60 19.93 -9.76 -7.29
N ASN A 61 20.74 -9.32 -8.25
CA ASN A 61 20.81 -7.91 -8.63
C ASN A 61 19.51 -7.40 -9.24
N ASP A 62 18.83 -8.22 -10.06
CA ASP A 62 17.55 -7.87 -10.65
C ASP A 62 16.45 -7.75 -9.58
N LEU A 63 16.39 -8.71 -8.64
CA LEU A 63 15.50 -8.64 -7.47
C LEU A 63 15.79 -7.40 -6.60
N ARG A 64 17.07 -7.06 -6.38
CA ARG A 64 17.45 -5.84 -5.66
C ARG A 64 16.98 -4.57 -6.38
N ARG A 65 17.07 -4.52 -7.71
CA ARG A 65 16.56 -3.39 -8.49
C ARG A 65 15.04 -3.30 -8.42
N GLU A 66 14.36 -4.43 -8.53
CA GLU A 66 12.90 -4.51 -8.46
C GLU A 66 12.40 -4.05 -7.08
N THR A 67 12.98 -4.56 -5.99
CA THR A 67 12.64 -4.15 -4.63
C THR A 67 12.87 -2.66 -4.37
N VAL A 68 13.98 -2.08 -4.87
CA VAL A 68 14.20 -0.63 -4.80
C VAL A 68 13.14 0.12 -5.62
N SER A 69 12.79 -0.36 -6.80
CA SER A 69 11.78 0.26 -7.65
C SER A 69 10.39 0.25 -6.99
N LEU A 70 10.00 -0.86 -6.37
CA LEU A 70 8.75 -1.01 -5.64
C LEU A 70 8.71 -0.11 -4.40
N LYS A 71 9.82 -0.02 -3.67
CA LYS A 71 9.94 0.90 -2.53
C LYS A 71 9.75 2.35 -2.98
N ASN A 72 10.41 2.76 -4.06
CA ASN A 72 10.28 4.11 -4.60
C ASN A 72 8.85 4.39 -5.10
N GLN A 73 8.19 3.41 -5.73
CA GLN A 73 6.79 3.54 -6.13
C GLN A 73 5.88 3.71 -4.92
N LEU A 74 6.06 2.90 -3.87
CA LEU A 74 5.28 3.01 -2.64
C LEU A 74 5.45 4.38 -1.96
N GLU A 75 6.68 4.90 -1.91
CA GLU A 75 6.95 6.23 -1.35
C GLU A 75 6.27 7.34 -2.16
N ARG A 76 6.32 7.28 -3.49
CA ARG A 76 5.60 8.21 -4.37
C ARG A 76 4.10 8.14 -4.15
N THR A 77 3.53 6.94 -4.20
CA THR A 77 2.09 6.72 -4.01
C THR A 77 1.63 7.24 -2.64
N LYS A 78 2.40 7.01 -1.57
CA LYS A 78 2.10 7.58 -0.24
C LYS A 78 2.10 9.11 -0.25
N SER A 79 3.08 9.72 -0.90
CA SER A 79 3.15 11.18 -1.04
C SER A 79 1.95 11.72 -1.83
N ASP A 80 1.61 11.08 -2.95
CA ASP A 80 0.50 11.50 -3.81
C ASP A 80 -0.84 11.38 -3.08
N TYR A 81 -1.06 10.30 -2.32
CA TYR A 81 -2.26 10.14 -1.51
C TYR A 81 -2.34 11.16 -0.37
N ALA A 82 -1.22 11.48 0.28
CA ALA A 82 -1.20 12.50 1.33
C ALA A 82 -1.57 13.89 0.75
N GLN A 83 -1.00 14.25 -0.40
CA GLN A 83 -1.32 15.50 -1.09
C GLN A 83 -2.77 15.54 -1.57
N ALA A 84 -3.29 14.44 -2.13
CA ALA A 84 -4.67 14.35 -2.56
C ALA A 84 -5.64 14.50 -1.37
N LEU A 85 -5.31 13.91 -0.22
CA LEU A 85 -6.13 14.02 0.99
C LEU A 85 -6.12 15.45 1.53
N GLU A 86 -4.95 16.10 1.61
CA GLU A 86 -4.83 17.49 2.03
C GLU A 86 -5.64 18.42 1.13
N GLN A 87 -5.54 18.24 -0.19
CA GLN A 87 -6.29 19.04 -1.15
C GLN A 87 -7.80 18.78 -1.05
N GLN A 88 -8.23 17.54 -0.79
CA GLN A 88 -9.63 17.24 -0.55
C GLN A 88 -10.15 17.90 0.73
N GLN A 89 -9.34 17.92 1.81
CA GLN A 89 -9.70 18.61 3.04
C GLN A 89 -9.85 20.11 2.82
N LEU A 90 -8.90 20.76 2.13
CA LEU A 90 -8.98 22.18 1.79
C LEU A 90 -10.21 22.51 0.93
N ASN A 91 -10.50 21.70 -0.07
CA ASN A 91 -11.70 21.87 -0.90
C ASN A 91 -12.98 21.72 -0.07
N HIS A 92 -13.02 20.73 0.82
CA HIS A 92 -14.17 20.52 1.69
C HIS A 92 -14.38 21.66 2.68
N GLU A 93 -13.30 22.20 3.26
CA GLU A 93 -13.37 23.38 4.12
C GLU A 93 -13.88 24.61 3.36
N GLN A 94 -13.42 24.83 2.13
CA GLN A 94 -13.91 25.92 1.29
C GLN A 94 -15.40 25.76 0.94
N GLU A 95 -15.84 24.54 0.60
CA GLU A 95 -17.24 24.25 0.37
C GLU A 95 -18.08 24.50 1.63
N LEU A 96 -17.63 24.04 2.80
CA LEU A 96 -18.31 24.30 4.08
C LEU A 96 -18.37 25.80 4.39
N GLN A 97 -17.30 26.55 4.11
CA GLN A 97 -17.29 28.00 4.30
C GLN A 97 -18.26 28.70 3.34
N ALA A 98 -18.32 28.28 2.08
CA ALA A 98 -19.28 28.80 1.10
C ALA A 98 -20.73 28.46 1.49
N LEU A 99 -20.98 27.25 1.97
CA LEU A 99 -22.27 26.81 2.52
C LEU A 99 -22.67 27.66 3.74
N ARG A 100 -21.74 27.90 4.67
CA ARG A 100 -21.96 28.79 5.84
C ARG A 100 -22.24 30.23 5.42
N ALA A 101 -21.57 30.75 4.39
CA ALA A 101 -21.80 32.10 3.89
C ALA A 101 -23.16 32.24 3.17
N ASN A 102 -23.62 31.19 2.49
CA ASN A 102 -24.92 31.15 1.82
C ASN A 102 -26.09 30.88 2.78
N LEU A 103 -25.82 30.28 3.94
CA LEU A 103 -26.77 30.22 5.05
C LEU A 103 -26.87 31.62 5.65
N THR A 104 -27.87 32.41 5.24
CA THR A 104 -28.24 33.62 5.97
C THR A 104 -28.54 33.24 7.42
N PRO A 105 -27.75 33.73 8.40
CA PRO A 105 -28.00 33.42 9.80
C PRO A 105 -29.37 33.94 10.17
N LEU A 106 -30.09 33.16 10.97
CA LEU A 106 -31.43 33.49 11.39
C LEU A 106 -31.40 34.81 12.17
N SER A 107 -31.92 35.90 11.59
CA SER A 107 -31.77 37.23 12.15
C SER A 107 -32.54 37.37 13.46
N GLU A 108 -31.88 37.86 14.51
CA GLU A 108 -32.52 38.17 15.81
C GLU A 108 -33.72 39.11 15.65
N ARG A 109 -33.63 40.02 14.67
CA ARG A 109 -34.71 40.95 14.35
C ARG A 109 -35.97 40.21 13.87
N ASP A 110 -35.82 39.14 13.08
CA ASP A 110 -36.95 38.41 12.53
C ASP A 110 -37.62 37.58 13.62
N ILE A 111 -36.83 36.91 14.48
CA ILE A 111 -37.31 36.17 15.65
C ILE A 111 -38.06 37.12 16.60
N SER A 112 -37.48 38.28 16.91
CA SER A 112 -38.12 39.30 17.75
C SER A 112 -39.41 39.85 17.14
N THR A 113 -39.44 40.02 15.82
CA THR A 113 -40.63 40.50 15.10
C THR A 113 -41.76 39.48 15.19
N ILE A 114 -41.48 38.19 15.02
CA ILE A 114 -42.47 37.11 15.18
C ILE A 114 -42.96 37.05 16.64
N GLY A 115 -42.05 37.19 17.62
CA GLY A 115 -42.41 37.24 19.05
C GLY A 115 -43.36 38.39 19.38
N LYS A 116 -43.06 39.60 18.88
CA LYS A 116 -43.94 40.77 19.04
C LYS A 116 -45.30 40.59 18.37
N MET A 117 -45.36 39.89 17.22
CA MET A 117 -46.63 39.56 16.57
C MET A 117 -47.45 38.56 17.39
N ALA A 118 -46.81 37.52 17.93
CA ALA A 118 -47.45 36.54 18.82
C ALA A 118 -48.02 37.21 20.09
N GLU A 119 -47.26 38.14 20.68
CA GLU A 119 -47.68 38.91 21.85
C GLU A 119 -48.88 39.82 21.54
N LYS A 120 -48.86 40.53 20.40
CA LYS A 120 -49.99 41.34 19.93
C LYS A 120 -51.24 40.48 19.68
N LEU A 121 -51.09 39.29 19.09
CA LEU A 121 -52.19 38.35 18.90
C LEU A 121 -52.77 37.87 20.24
N ASN A 122 -51.92 37.62 21.24
CA ASN A 122 -52.38 37.24 22.57
C ASN A 122 -53.15 38.38 23.27
N LEU A 123 -52.67 39.62 23.13
CA LEU A 123 -53.37 40.80 23.67
C LEU A 123 -54.70 41.02 22.97
N ALA A 124 -54.74 40.90 21.63
CA ALA A 124 -55.97 40.97 20.86
C ALA A 124 -56.97 39.86 21.25
N ALA A 125 -56.49 38.63 21.48
CA ALA A 125 -57.31 37.53 21.96
C ALA A 125 -57.99 37.86 23.30
N ASN A 126 -57.27 38.48 24.24
CA ASN A 126 -57.82 38.88 25.53
C ASN A 126 -58.85 40.02 25.40
N ALA A 127 -58.61 40.99 24.52
CA ALA A 127 -59.56 42.06 24.25
C ALA A 127 -60.85 41.54 23.57
N LEU A 128 -60.72 40.61 22.63
CA LEU A 128 -61.85 39.93 21.98
C LEU A 128 -62.65 39.07 22.98
N HIS A 129 -61.96 38.45 23.93
CA HIS A 129 -62.61 37.72 25.02
C HIS A 129 -63.44 38.65 25.91
N ALA A 130 -62.91 39.83 26.23
CA ALA A 130 -63.58 40.83 27.06
C ALA A 130 -64.79 41.49 26.37
N THR A 131 -64.80 41.53 25.03
CA THR A 131 -65.89 42.10 24.22
C THR A 131 -66.95 41.07 23.80
N GLY A 132 -66.84 39.81 24.26
CA GLY A 132 -67.80 38.75 24.00
C GLY A 132 -67.60 37.99 22.67
N SER A 133 -66.54 38.29 21.92
CA SER A 133 -66.20 37.60 20.66
C SER A 133 -65.33 36.36 20.91
N PHE A 134 -65.93 35.33 21.53
CA PHE A 134 -65.20 34.15 22.03
C PHE A 134 -64.55 33.28 20.95
N LYS A 135 -65.15 33.20 19.75
CA LYS A 135 -64.60 32.41 18.64
C LYS A 135 -63.31 33.03 18.11
N GLU A 136 -63.35 34.32 17.82
CA GLU A 136 -62.19 35.10 17.34
C GLU A 136 -61.09 35.18 18.40
N SER A 137 -61.47 35.30 19.68
CA SER A 137 -60.53 35.20 20.81
C SER A 137 -59.78 33.87 20.83
N ARG A 138 -60.49 32.74 20.67
CA ARG A 138 -59.87 31.41 20.63
C ARG A 138 -58.92 31.24 19.44
N GLU A 139 -59.33 31.72 18.27
CA GLU A 139 -58.50 31.67 17.05
C GLU A 139 -57.22 32.51 17.22
N ALA A 140 -57.35 33.75 17.72
CA ALA A 140 -56.20 34.61 18.00
C ALA A 140 -55.26 34.01 19.06
N LYS A 141 -55.78 33.34 20.08
CA LYS A 141 -54.98 32.67 21.11
C LYS A 141 -54.22 31.45 20.57
N ASN A 142 -54.84 30.68 19.69
CA ASN A 142 -54.18 29.55 19.02
C ASN A 142 -53.05 30.03 18.11
N LEU A 143 -53.29 31.10 17.35
CA LEU A 143 -52.27 31.73 16.49
C LEU A 143 -51.11 32.31 17.31
N ALA A 144 -51.40 32.98 18.42
CA ALA A 144 -50.37 33.45 19.35
C ALA A 144 -49.53 32.29 19.91
N SER A 145 -50.19 31.19 20.33
CA SER A 145 -49.50 30.01 20.83
C SER A 145 -48.60 29.36 19.78
N SER A 146 -49.05 29.26 18.52
CA SER A 146 -48.18 28.80 17.43
C SER A 146 -47.01 29.76 17.18
N GLY A 147 -47.24 31.07 17.25
CA GLY A 147 -46.19 32.08 17.11
C GLY A 147 -45.10 31.96 18.19
N PHE A 148 -45.49 31.75 19.45
CA PHE A 148 -44.53 31.54 20.54
C PHE A 148 -43.72 30.23 20.38
N ARG A 149 -44.35 29.15 19.90
CA ARG A 149 -43.64 27.89 19.60
C ARG A 149 -42.61 28.09 18.49
N ILE A 150 -42.99 28.78 17.41
CA ILE A 150 -42.09 29.10 16.31
C ILE A 150 -40.90 29.93 16.83
N VAL A 151 -41.13 30.90 17.69
CA VAL A 151 -40.05 31.72 18.29
C VAL A 151 -39.11 30.87 19.14
N ASP A 152 -39.62 29.94 19.96
CA ASP A 152 -38.78 29.03 20.76
C ASP A 152 -37.92 28.12 19.87
N ASP A 153 -38.53 27.52 18.84
CA ASP A 153 -37.84 26.65 17.87
C ASP A 153 -36.75 27.40 17.10
N LEU A 154 -37.05 28.62 16.62
CA LEU A 154 -36.10 29.47 15.91
C LEU A 154 -34.96 29.95 16.82
N THR A 155 -35.25 30.28 18.08
CA THR A 155 -34.24 30.68 19.07
C THR A 155 -33.30 29.52 19.38
N ARG A 156 -33.85 28.31 19.52
CA ARG A 156 -33.05 27.09 19.72
C ARG A 156 -32.20 26.76 18.50
N ALA A 157 -32.76 26.86 17.30
CA ALA A 157 -32.03 26.64 16.04
C ALA A 157 -30.87 27.65 15.88
N ARG A 158 -31.10 28.92 16.24
CA ARG A 158 -30.04 29.94 16.26
C ARG A 158 -28.95 29.61 17.27
N ALA A 159 -29.30 29.23 18.49
CA ALA A 159 -28.32 28.83 19.50
C ALA A 159 -27.46 27.64 19.04
N THR A 160 -28.04 26.70 18.29
CA THR A 160 -27.27 25.59 17.68
C THR A 160 -26.40 26.03 16.51
N GLN A 161 -26.81 27.05 15.73
CA GLN A 161 -25.98 27.62 14.67
C GLN A 161 -24.79 28.43 15.21
N GLU A 162 -24.97 29.14 16.34
CA GLU A 162 -23.89 29.91 16.98
C GLU A 162 -22.87 29.04 17.72
N ALA A 163 -23.24 27.80 18.07
CA ALA A 163 -22.37 26.84 18.75
C ALA A 163 -21.55 25.95 17.80
N ALA A 164 -21.75 26.04 16.48
CA ALA A 164 -21.16 25.17 15.43
C ALA A 164 -20.20 25.94 14.51
#